data_AF-A0A1G0KVS0-F1
#
_entry.id   AF-A0A1G0KVS0-F1
#
_cell.length_a   1.000
_cell.length_b   1.000
_cell.length_c   1.000
_cell.angle_alpha   90.00
_cell.angle_beta   90.00
_cell.angle_gamma   90.00
#
_symmetry.space_group_name_H-M   'P 1'
#
loop_
_entity.id
_entity.type
_entity.pdbx_description
1 polymer ?
#
loop_
_entity_poly.entity_id
_entity_poly.type
_entity_poly.pdbx_seq_one_letter_code
_entity_poly.pdbx_strand_id
1 'polypeptide(L)'
;MSESEEQLAYYQVLVSVEQAPNEMRQVFADLAESDLKQKLLRPYRQGTSLISGNEIVPVSQIRKIHVVRTARTDEVERAELHTKSVREIDQFNRDSDSVVLISAGSGYDPQDILEAGEDVTAKYISGHPGADSGPSALVRLISNPWLVTVAGGLVVAYLIWKFGWNK
;
A
#
# COMPACT_ATOMS: atom_id res chain seq x y z
N MET A 1 -14.07 29.87 1.58
CA MET A 1 -13.11 29.42 2.62
C MET A 1 -13.96 28.70 3.66
N SER A 2 -13.95 27.39 3.79
CA SER A 2 -12.79 26.50 3.80
C SER A 2 -13.07 25.22 3.02
N GLU A 3 -12.06 24.79 2.27
CA GLU A 3 -11.90 23.41 1.83
C GLU A 3 -12.09 22.47 3.03
N SER A 4 -12.95 21.47 2.81
CA SER A 4 -12.89 20.12 3.34
C SER A 4 -11.99 19.91 4.57
N GLU A 5 -12.63 19.67 5.71
CA GLU A 5 -12.18 18.63 6.63
C GLU A 5 -12.10 17.30 5.86
N GLU A 6 -11.08 17.13 5.02
CA GLU A 6 -10.62 15.79 4.67
C GLU A 6 -10.36 15.11 6.00
N GLN A 7 -11.25 14.19 6.38
CA GLN A 7 -11.06 13.30 7.52
C GLN A 7 -9.64 12.73 7.38
N LEU A 8 -8.73 13.16 8.25
CA LEU A 8 -7.33 12.73 8.27
C LEU A 8 -7.31 11.23 8.52
N ALA A 9 -7.33 10.45 7.44
CA ALA A 9 -7.24 9.01 7.47
C ALA A 9 -5.78 8.63 7.29
N TYR A 10 -5.26 7.89 8.25
CA TYR A 10 -3.91 7.39 8.27
C TYR A 10 -3.90 5.95 7.76
N TYR A 11 -2.90 5.59 6.96
CA TYR A 11 -2.76 4.27 6.40
C TYR A 11 -1.50 3.59 6.94
N GLN A 12 -1.72 2.43 7.55
CA GLN A 12 -0.69 1.58 8.12
C GLN A 12 -0.46 0.40 7.19
N VAL A 13 0.79 0.10 6.87
CA VAL A 13 1.14 -0.97 5.94
C VAL A 13 1.95 -2.01 6.68
N LEU A 14 1.37 -3.21 6.78
CA LEU A 14 2.02 -4.39 7.31
C LEU A 14 2.31 -5.36 6.18
N VAL A 15 3.48 -5.99 6.21
CA VAL A 15 3.82 -7.05 5.26
C VAL A 15 4.39 -8.25 6.01
N SER A 16 4.21 -9.44 5.46
CA SER A 16 5.06 -10.58 5.79
C SER A 16 5.93 -10.95 4.60
N VAL A 17 7.16 -11.32 4.87
CA VAL A 17 8.14 -11.73 3.86
C VAL A 17 8.37 -13.23 3.91
N GLU A 18 8.86 -13.82 2.83
CA GLU A 18 9.08 -15.27 2.72
C GLU A 18 10.00 -15.84 3.79
N GLN A 19 10.99 -15.07 4.24
CA GLN A 19 11.90 -15.48 5.31
C GLN A 19 11.21 -15.60 6.68
N ALA A 20 10.11 -14.87 6.89
CA ALA A 20 9.35 -14.84 8.14
C ALA A 20 7.85 -14.73 7.83
N PRO A 21 7.22 -15.80 7.29
CA PRO A 21 5.87 -15.73 6.73
C PRO A 21 4.77 -15.55 7.79
N ASN A 22 5.08 -15.91 9.05
CA ASN A 22 4.19 -15.78 10.19
C ASN A 22 4.38 -14.47 10.96
N GLU A 23 5.39 -13.68 10.62
CA GLU A 23 5.66 -12.39 11.25
C GLU A 23 5.20 -11.27 10.34
N MET A 24 4.25 -10.49 10.82
CA MET A 24 3.83 -9.26 10.16
C MET A 24 4.67 -8.12 10.72
N ARG A 25 5.39 -7.45 9.83
CA ARG A 25 6.16 -6.26 10.16
C ARG A 25 5.50 -5.04 9.56
N GLN A 26 5.47 -3.95 10.33
CA GLN A 26 5.02 -2.66 9.84
C GLN A 26 6.13 -2.04 9.00
N VAL A 27 5.85 -1.82 7.72
CA VAL A 27 6.80 -1.22 6.76
C VAL A 27 6.56 0.28 6.68
N PHE A 28 5.31 0.71 6.73
CA PHE A 28 4.98 2.13 6.74
C PHE A 28 3.94 2.41 7.81
N ALA A 29 4.15 3.53 8.51
CA ALA A 29 3.22 4.06 9.49
C ALA A 29 2.70 5.44 9.06
N ASP A 30 1.47 5.75 9.44
CA ASP A 30 0.82 7.06 9.33
C ASP A 30 0.88 7.70 7.93
N LEU A 31 0.75 6.88 6.88
CA LEU A 31 0.77 7.39 5.52
C LEU A 31 -0.53 8.13 5.19
N ALA A 32 -0.43 9.22 4.44
CA ALA A 32 -1.56 9.78 3.71
C ALA A 32 -1.91 8.89 2.50
N GLU A 33 -3.13 9.02 1.95
CA GLU A 33 -3.54 8.21 0.80
C GLU A 33 -2.65 8.40 -0.44
N SER A 34 -2.20 9.64 -0.68
CA SER A 34 -1.28 9.98 -1.76
C SER A 34 0.07 9.27 -1.61
N ASP A 35 0.60 9.22 -0.39
CA ASP A 35 1.84 8.52 -0.06
C ASP A 35 1.69 7.01 -0.16
N LEU A 36 0.55 6.46 0.27
CA LEU A 36 0.23 5.03 0.09
C LEU A 36 0.30 4.64 -1.40
N LYS A 37 -0.28 5.48 -2.28
CA LYS A 37 -0.24 5.26 -3.73
C LYS A 37 1.19 5.27 -4.27
N GLN A 38 2.01 6.23 -3.84
CA GLN A 38 3.37 6.39 -4.35
C GLN A 38 4.36 5.37 -3.79
N LYS A 39 4.29 5.08 -2.49
CA LYS A 39 5.28 4.27 -1.77
C LYS A 39 4.94 2.78 -1.75
N LEU A 40 3.66 2.42 -1.76
CA LEU A 40 3.23 1.01 -1.75
C LEU A 40 2.63 0.59 -3.10
N LEU A 41 1.53 1.22 -3.52
CA LEU A 41 0.71 0.68 -4.60
C LEU A 41 1.43 0.71 -5.94
N ARG A 42 2.14 1.81 -6.25
CA ARG A 42 2.88 1.94 -7.50
C ARG A 42 4.04 0.93 -7.59
N PRO A 43 4.95 0.82 -6.61
CA PRO A 43 5.98 -0.22 -6.64
C PRO A 43 5.41 -1.63 -6.68
N TYR A 44 4.35 -1.90 -5.90
CA TYR A 44 3.69 -3.20 -5.88
C TYR A 44 3.14 -3.58 -7.27
N ARG A 45 2.43 -2.66 -7.94
CA ARG A 45 1.91 -2.87 -9.30
C ARG A 45 3.01 -3.01 -10.34
N GLN A 46 4.12 -2.32 -10.16
CA GLN A 46 5.30 -2.39 -11.03
C GLN A 46 6.19 -3.62 -10.74
N GLY A 47 5.96 -4.32 -9.63
CA GLY A 47 6.80 -5.44 -9.19
C GLY A 47 8.20 -5.01 -8.71
N THR A 48 8.37 -3.74 -8.33
CA THR A 48 9.64 -3.18 -7.87
C THR A 48 9.70 -3.16 -6.33
N SER A 49 10.90 -3.04 -5.76
CA SER A 49 11.07 -3.06 -4.30
C SER A 49 10.42 -1.86 -3.60
N LEU A 50 9.84 -2.10 -2.43
CA LEU A 50 9.41 -1.05 -1.50
C LEU A 50 10.64 -0.49 -0.79
N ILE A 51 10.67 0.82 -0.58
CA ILE A 51 11.74 1.50 0.15
C ILE A 51 11.13 2.10 1.41
N SER A 52 11.53 1.60 2.56
CA SER A 52 11.13 2.15 3.86
C SER A 52 12.35 2.52 4.69
N GLY A 53 12.54 3.82 4.92
CA GLY A 53 13.72 4.33 5.60
C GLY A 53 15.01 3.85 4.92
N ASN A 54 15.78 3.02 5.62
CA ASN A 54 17.04 2.45 5.15
C ASN A 54 16.91 0.98 4.69
N GLU A 55 15.69 0.47 4.60
CA GLU A 55 15.37 -0.90 4.22
C GLU A 55 14.76 -0.96 2.82
N ILE A 56 15.20 -1.94 2.03
CA ILE A 56 14.66 -2.26 0.72
C ILE A 56 13.96 -3.61 0.82
N VAL A 57 12.66 -3.64 0.55
CA VAL A 57 11.82 -4.83 0.61
C VAL A 57 11.41 -5.23 -0.80
N PRO A 58 12.01 -6.26 -1.40
CA PRO A 58 11.61 -6.74 -2.72
C PRO A 58 10.16 -7.24 -2.68
N VAL A 59 9.31 -6.72 -3.57
CA VAL A 59 7.90 -7.15 -3.63
C VAL A 59 7.79 -8.65 -3.95
N SER A 60 8.76 -9.23 -4.64
CA SER A 60 8.85 -10.68 -4.90
C SER A 60 8.95 -11.54 -3.64
N GLN A 61 9.47 -10.98 -2.54
CA GLN A 61 9.61 -11.69 -1.26
C GLN A 61 8.37 -11.52 -0.38
N ILE A 62 7.42 -10.66 -0.76
CA ILE A 62 6.25 -10.38 0.05
C ILE A 62 5.21 -11.49 -0.13
N ARG A 63 4.82 -12.12 0.99
CA ARG A 63 3.81 -13.20 1.05
C ARG A 63 2.42 -12.66 1.34
N LYS A 64 2.30 -11.72 2.27
CA LYS A 64 1.05 -11.06 2.66
C LYS A 64 1.27 -9.57 2.83
N ILE A 65 0.25 -8.78 2.50
CA ILE A 65 0.21 -7.33 2.74
C ILE A 65 -1.13 -7.04 3.39
N HIS A 66 -1.11 -6.23 4.45
CA HIS A 66 -2.30 -5.60 4.99
C HIS A 66 -2.12 -4.08 4.95
N VAL A 67 -3.16 -3.41 4.48
CA VAL A 67 -3.31 -1.97 4.51
C VAL A 67 -4.44 -1.66 5.46
N VAL A 68 -4.12 -1.10 6.61
CA VAL A 68 -5.08 -0.76 7.65
C VAL A 68 -5.30 0.74 7.62
N ARG A 69 -6.56 1.16 7.61
CA ARG A 69 -6.96 2.56 7.70
C ARG A 69 -7.34 2.88 9.15
N THR A 70 -6.74 3.93 9.70
CA THR A 70 -7.04 4.46 11.03
C THR A 70 -7.49 5.92 10.97
N ALA A 71 -8.29 6.35 11.94
CA ALA A 71 -8.75 7.73 12.06
C ALA A 71 -7.71 8.63 12.75
N ARG A 72 -6.81 8.04 13.54
CA ARG A 72 -5.71 8.71 14.23
C ARG A 72 -4.39 8.00 13.93
N THR A 73 -3.30 8.61 14.41
CA THR A 73 -1.95 8.07 14.26
C THR A 73 -1.80 6.74 14.99
N ASP A 74 -0.87 5.92 14.53
CA ASP A 74 -0.56 4.58 15.05
C ASP A 74 -0.33 4.60 16.57
N GLU A 75 0.45 5.56 17.04
CA GLU A 75 0.79 5.72 18.47
C GLU A 75 -0.46 5.96 19.33
N VAL A 76 -1.40 6.78 18.85
CA VAL A 76 -2.62 7.12 19.60
C VAL A 76 -3.59 5.94 19.63
N GLU A 77 -3.77 5.26 18.50
CA GLU A 77 -4.66 4.09 18.44
C GLU A 77 -4.12 2.94 19.30
N ARG A 78 -2.80 2.70 19.29
CA ARG A 78 -2.18 1.67 20.13
C ARG A 78 -2.24 2.01 21.61
N ALA A 79 -2.02 3.26 21.99
CA ALA A 79 -2.13 3.70 23.38
C ALA A 79 -3.56 3.52 23.91
N GLU A 80 -4.57 3.77 23.08
CA GLU A 80 -5.96 3.54 23.46
C GLU A 80 -6.28 2.04 23.58
N LEU A 81 -5.83 1.22 22.63
CA LEU A 81 -6.00 -0.23 22.67
C LEU A 81 -5.36 -0.81 23.94
N HIS A 82 -4.16 -0.34 24.28
CA HIS A 82 -3.47 -0.71 25.50
C HIS A 82 -4.25 -0.33 26.75
N THR A 83 -4.72 0.92 26.82
CA THR A 83 -5.51 1.41 27.96
C THR A 83 -6.79 0.60 28.13
N LYS A 84 -7.45 0.24 27.03
CA LYS A 84 -8.66 -0.59 27.03
C LYS A 84 -8.35 -2.02 27.52
N SER A 85 -7.29 -2.64 27.00
CA SER A 85 -6.88 -3.99 27.36
C SER A 85 -6.52 -4.11 28.85
N VAL A 86 -5.74 -3.15 29.37
CA VAL A 86 -5.39 -3.07 30.80
C VAL A 86 -6.65 -2.95 31.66
N ARG A 87 -7.61 -2.12 31.23
CA ARG A 87 -8.88 -1.93 31.94
C ARG A 87 -9.73 -3.20 31.95
N GLU A 88 -9.77 -3.93 30.84
CA GLU A 88 -10.50 -5.21 30.75
C GLU A 88 -9.86 -6.28 31.64
N ILE A 89 -8.52 -6.34 31.69
CA ILE A 89 -7.79 -7.25 32.57
C ILE A 89 -8.04 -6.90 34.05
N ASP A 90 -7.98 -5.62 34.41
CA ASP A 90 -8.24 -5.17 35.78
C ASP A 90 -9.69 -5.45 36.19
N GLN A 91 -10.64 -5.23 35.29
CA GLN A 91 -12.04 -5.57 35.53
C GLN A 91 -12.24 -7.08 35.69
N PHE A 92 -11.63 -7.90 34.83
CA PHE A 92 -11.69 -9.35 34.96
C PHE A 92 -11.12 -9.84 36.30
N ASN A 93 -9.98 -9.28 36.73
CA ASN A 93 -9.35 -9.61 38.01
C ASN A 93 -10.18 -9.18 39.21
N ARG A 94 -10.93 -8.09 39.07
CA ARG A 94 -11.82 -7.58 40.12
C ARG A 94 -13.12 -8.37 40.23
N ASP A 95 -13.65 -8.84 39.10
CA ASP A 95 -14.91 -9.58 39.02
C ASP A 95 -14.72 -11.10 39.25
N SER A 96 -13.47 -11.58 39.28
CA SER A 96 -13.13 -12.99 39.45
C SER A 96 -12.63 -13.30 40.87
N ASP A 97 -13.37 -14.12 41.61
CA ASP A 97 -13.02 -14.51 42.99
C ASP A 97 -11.87 -15.53 43.10
N SER A 98 -11.46 -16.18 42.00
CA SER A 98 -10.50 -17.30 42.04
C SER A 98 -9.46 -17.35 40.93
N VAL A 99 -9.60 -16.51 39.88
CA VAL A 99 -8.71 -16.51 38.73
C VAL A 99 -8.27 -15.09 38.44
N VAL A 100 -6.95 -14.87 38.43
CA VAL A 100 -6.35 -13.60 38.02
C VAL A 100 -5.59 -13.81 36.72
N LEU A 101 -5.87 -12.96 35.74
CA LEU A 101 -5.14 -12.88 34.49
C LEU A 101 -4.05 -11.81 34.64
N ILE A 102 -2.79 -12.23 34.60
CA ILE A 102 -1.63 -11.34 34.58
C ILE A 102 -1.10 -11.34 33.15
N SER A 103 -1.32 -10.25 32.43
CA SER A 103 -0.86 -10.05 31.05
C SER A 103 -0.41 -8.59 30.88
N ALA A 104 0.50 -8.35 29.94
CA ALA A 104 0.90 -7.00 29.57
C ALA A 104 -0.24 -6.21 28.89
N GLY A 105 -1.26 -6.91 28.36
CA GLY A 105 -2.31 -6.31 27.53
C GLY A 105 -1.88 -6.16 26.07
N SER A 106 -2.83 -5.86 25.17
CA SER A 106 -2.57 -5.59 23.75
C SER A 106 -2.11 -4.14 23.52
N GLY A 107 -1.72 -3.80 22.29
CA GLY A 107 -1.29 -2.47 21.87
C GLY A 107 0.23 -2.26 21.81
N TYR A 108 1.03 -3.29 22.10
CA TYR A 108 2.50 -3.22 22.01
C TYR A 108 3.02 -3.72 20.67
N ASP A 109 2.35 -4.71 20.08
CA ASP A 109 2.80 -5.31 18.84
C ASP A 109 2.32 -4.50 17.65
N PRO A 110 3.17 -4.32 16.60
CA PRO A 110 2.75 -3.62 15.41
C PRO A 110 1.52 -4.21 14.72
N GLN A 111 1.25 -5.49 14.99
CA GLN A 111 0.12 -6.24 14.46
C GLN A 111 -1.20 -5.87 15.13
N ASP A 112 -1.17 -5.35 16.36
CA ASP A 112 -2.36 -5.00 17.14
C ASP A 112 -3.15 -3.85 16.50
N ILE A 113 -2.51 -3.08 15.60
CA ILE A 113 -3.19 -2.07 14.80
C ILE A 113 -4.27 -2.67 13.87
N LEU A 114 -4.16 -3.95 13.53
CA LEU A 114 -5.18 -4.70 12.78
C LEU A 114 -6.51 -4.76 13.55
N GLU A 115 -6.48 -4.71 14.89
CA GLU A 115 -7.69 -4.71 15.72
C GLU A 115 -8.28 -3.30 15.90
N ALA A 116 -7.44 -2.26 15.80
CA ALA A 116 -7.85 -0.87 15.99
C ALA A 116 -8.39 -0.20 14.71
N GLY A 117 -7.93 -0.64 13.52
CA GLY A 117 -8.28 -0.03 12.25
C GLY A 117 -9.14 -0.89 11.31
N GLU A 118 -9.56 -0.28 10.19
CA GLU A 118 -10.30 -0.96 9.13
C GLU A 118 -9.31 -1.56 8.11
N ASP A 119 -9.38 -2.88 7.85
CA ASP A 119 -8.59 -3.49 6.78
C ASP A 119 -9.15 -3.10 5.40
N VAL A 120 -8.40 -2.26 4.70
CA VAL A 120 -8.74 -1.74 3.36
C VAL A 120 -7.88 -2.37 2.27
N THR A 121 -7.18 -3.47 2.55
CA THR A 121 -6.27 -4.13 1.60
C THR A 121 -6.97 -4.46 0.29
N ALA A 122 -8.14 -5.09 0.36
CA ALA A 122 -8.90 -5.51 -0.83
C ALA A 122 -9.34 -4.34 -1.71
N LYS A 123 -9.48 -3.14 -1.13
CA LYS A 123 -9.83 -1.91 -1.87
C LYS A 123 -8.70 -1.43 -2.78
N TYR A 124 -7.45 -1.60 -2.34
CA TYR A 124 -6.29 -1.05 -3.04
C TYR A 124 -5.46 -2.11 -3.80
N ILE A 125 -5.41 -3.32 -3.26
CA ILE A 125 -4.64 -4.46 -3.77
C ILE A 125 -5.63 -5.54 -4.22
N SER A 126 -6.01 -5.48 -5.49
CA SER A 126 -6.91 -6.45 -6.14
C SER A 126 -6.19 -7.40 -7.12
N GLY A 127 -4.88 -7.20 -7.32
CA GLY A 127 -4.09 -7.93 -8.31
C GLY A 127 -2.78 -8.47 -7.75
N HIS A 128 -2.16 -9.35 -8.53
CA HIS A 128 -0.83 -9.89 -8.25
C HIS A 128 0.24 -8.79 -8.39
N PRO A 129 1.36 -8.89 -7.65
CA PRO A 129 2.46 -7.97 -7.81
C PRO A 129 2.99 -7.99 -9.25
N GLY A 130 3.33 -6.83 -9.79
CA GLY A 130 3.82 -6.72 -11.16
C GLY A 130 2.77 -6.78 -12.27
N ALA A 131 1.48 -6.62 -11.96
CA ALA A 131 0.41 -6.59 -12.97
C ALA A 131 0.63 -5.50 -14.04
N ASP A 132 1.28 -4.38 -13.68
CA ASP A 132 1.57 -3.27 -14.60
C ASP A 132 3.00 -3.36 -15.20
N SER A 133 3.77 -4.42 -14.91
CA SER A 133 5.14 -4.62 -15.42
C SER A 133 5.19 -5.00 -16.91
N GLY A 134 4.03 -5.17 -17.55
CA GLY A 134 3.96 -5.43 -19.00
C GLY A 134 4.41 -4.22 -19.83
N PRO A 135 4.83 -4.42 -21.09
CA PRO A 135 5.16 -3.29 -21.96
C PRO A 135 3.96 -2.36 -22.06
N SER A 136 4.20 -1.06 -21.86
CA SER A 136 3.15 -0.04 -21.94
C SER A 136 2.42 -0.14 -23.27
N ALA A 137 1.14 0.24 -23.31
CA ALA A 137 0.34 0.13 -24.54
C ALA A 137 1.01 0.84 -25.74
N LEU A 138 1.75 1.93 -25.48
CA LEU A 138 2.57 2.60 -26.48
C LEU A 138 3.76 1.76 -26.97
N VAL A 139 4.48 1.10 -26.06
CA VAL A 139 5.58 0.19 -26.42
C VAL A 139 5.06 -1.01 -27.21
N ARG A 140 3.87 -1.53 -26.87
CA ARG A 140 3.20 -2.57 -27.66
C ARG A 140 2.81 -2.08 -29.06
N LEU A 141 2.33 -0.84 -29.19
CA LEU A 141 1.97 -0.23 -30.48
C LEU A 141 3.18 -0.05 -31.40
N ILE A 142 4.31 0.46 -30.89
CA ILE A 142 5.55 0.61 -31.68
C ILE A 142 6.28 -0.72 -31.92
N SER A 143 6.01 -1.75 -31.12
CA SER A 143 6.57 -3.09 -31.34
C SER A 143 5.89 -3.85 -32.48
N ASN A 144 4.77 -3.36 -33.02
CA ASN A 144 4.07 -3.99 -34.14
C ASN A 144 4.59 -3.43 -35.49
N PRO A 145 5.38 -4.20 -36.27
CA PRO A 145 6.07 -3.69 -37.47
C PRO A 145 5.13 -3.13 -38.52
N TRP A 146 3.93 -3.70 -38.64
CA TRP A 146 2.93 -3.26 -39.60
C TRP A 146 2.42 -1.84 -39.29
N LEU A 147 2.12 -1.55 -38.01
CA LEU A 147 1.65 -0.24 -37.56
C LEU A 147 2.70 0.86 -37.76
N VAL A 148 3.97 0.56 -37.44
CA VAL A 148 5.07 1.51 -37.66
C VAL A 148 5.26 1.82 -39.14
N THR A 149 5.09 0.82 -40.01
CA THR A 149 5.22 1.00 -41.46
C THR A 149 4.09 1.86 -42.04
N VAL A 150 2.85 1.64 -41.61
CA VAL A 150 1.68 2.43 -42.06
C VAL A 150 1.74 3.86 -41.53
N ALA A 151 2.02 4.03 -40.23
CA ALA A 151 2.13 5.35 -39.62
C ALA A 151 3.31 6.15 -40.18
N GLY A 152 4.47 5.50 -40.35
CA GLY A 152 5.65 6.11 -40.98
C GLY A 152 5.38 6.54 -42.42
N GLY A 153 4.71 5.70 -43.22
CA GLY A 153 4.31 6.03 -44.58
C GLY A 153 3.38 7.24 -44.67
N LEU A 154 2.40 7.34 -43.76
CA LEU A 154 1.48 8.50 -43.70
C LEU A 154 2.20 9.80 -43.34
N VAL A 155 3.15 9.78 -42.40
CA VAL A 155 3.93 10.96 -42.02
C VAL A 155 4.80 11.42 -43.18
N VAL A 156 5.48 10.50 -43.87
CA VAL A 156 6.30 10.82 -45.05
C VAL A 156 5.42 11.40 -46.17
N ALA A 157 4.27 10.78 -46.45
CA ALA A 157 3.32 11.28 -47.45
C ALA A 157 2.81 12.69 -47.10
N TYR A 158 2.50 12.95 -45.84
CA TYR A 158 2.07 14.27 -45.36
C TYR A 158 3.19 15.32 -45.48
N LEU A 159 4.44 14.96 -45.15
CA LEU A 159 5.58 15.85 -45.30
C LEU A 159 5.87 16.18 -46.77
N ILE A 160 5.79 15.17 -47.65
CA ILE A 160 5.90 15.37 -49.11
C ILE A 160 4.76 16.26 -49.62
N TRP A 161 3.53 16.04 -49.17
CA TRP A 161 2.39 16.87 -49.55
C TRP A 161 2.55 18.32 -49.11
N LYS A 162 2.94 18.54 -47.85
CA LYS A 162 3.07 19.88 -47.26
C LYS A 162 4.27 20.66 -47.80
N PHE A 163 5.41 20.00 -48.03
CA PHE A 163 6.67 20.67 -48.40
C PHE A 163 7.08 20.45 -49.86
N GLY A 164 6.60 19.41 -50.52
CA GLY A 164 6.89 19.12 -51.93
C GLY A 164 6.05 19.92 -52.92
N TRP A 165 4.88 20.42 -52.51
CA TRP A 165 4.02 21.27 -53.36
C TRP A 165 4.19 22.77 -53.18
N ASN A 166 5.13 23.22 -52.34
CA ASN A 166 5.40 24.65 -52.11
C ASN A 166 6.63 25.16 -52.87
N LYS A 167 6.84 24.66 -54.10
CA LYS A 167 7.83 25.14 -55.07
C LYS A 167 7.19 25.31 -56.44
#